data_AF-A0A3B9WY03-F1
#
_entry.id   AF-A0A3B9WY03-F1
#
_cell.length_a   1.000
_cell.length_b   1.000
_cell.length_c   1.000
_cell.angle_alpha   90.00
_cell.angle_beta   90.00
_cell.angle_gamma   90.00
#
_symmetry.space_group_name_H-M   'P 1'
#
loop_
_entity.id
_entity.type
_entity.pdbx_description
1 polymer ?
#
loop_
_entity_poly.entity_id
_entity_poly.type
_entity_poly.pdbx_seq_one_letter_code
_entity_poly.pdbx_strand_id
1 'polypeptide(L)' 'MTEYELIAPCHFGMEAVLKREISGLGLEITSVEDGRVCFKGDETAVCRANIFLRTAERILIKTASFRAETYEEL' A
#
# COMPACT_ATOMS: atom_id res chain seq x y z
N MET A 1 -4.51 3.28 -18.39
CA MET A 1 -4.63 2.91 -16.97
C MET A 1 -3.74 3.82 -16.18
N THR A 2 -4.29 4.41 -15.12
CA THR A 2 -3.55 5.32 -14.24
C THR A 2 -2.82 4.48 -13.20
N GLU A 3 -1.51 4.61 -13.07
CA GLU A 3 -0.74 3.92 -12.02
C GLU A 3 -0.89 4.68 -10.70
N TYR A 4 -1.20 3.96 -9.62
CA TYR A 4 -1.30 4.47 -8.26
C TYR A 4 -0.18 3.91 -7.39
N GLU A 5 0.29 4.70 -6.43
CA GLU A 5 1.02 4.20 -5.28
C GLU A 5 0.01 3.86 -4.17
N LEU A 6 0.01 2.59 -3.75
CA LEU A 6 -0.92 2.03 -2.79
C LEU A 6 -0.19 1.71 -1.49
N ILE A 7 -0.86 1.92 -0.36
CA ILE A 7 -0.36 1.60 0.98
C ILE A 7 -1.34 0.63 1.64
N ALA A 8 -0.83 -0.52 2.09
CA ALA A 8 -1.57 -1.50 2.86
C ALA A 8 -0.99 -1.59 4.29
N PRO A 9 -1.63 -0.95 5.29
CA PRO A 9 -1.30 -1.16 6.69
C PRO A 9 -1.61 -2.60 7.13
N CYS A 10 -0.82 -3.11 8.08
CA CYS A 10 -1.03 -4.39 8.74
C CYS A 10 -0.53 -4.33 10.18
N HIS A 11 -0.90 -5.33 10.99
CA HIS A 11 -0.33 -5.48 12.32
C HIS A 11 1.18 -5.72 12.26
N PHE A 12 1.94 -5.25 13.26
CA PHE A 12 3.38 -5.46 13.32
C PHE A 12 3.75 -6.94 13.27
N GLY A 13 4.77 -7.28 12.47
CA GLY A 13 5.20 -8.65 12.22
C GLY A 13 4.47 -9.36 11.08
N MET A 14 3.39 -8.77 10.53
CA MET A 14 2.65 -9.31 9.38
C MET A 14 3.19 -8.83 8.03
N GLU A 15 4.15 -7.90 8.00
CA GLU A 15 4.65 -7.25 6.79
C GLU A 15 5.20 -8.26 5.78
N ALA A 16 5.92 -9.28 6.28
CA ALA A 16 6.47 -10.33 5.44
C ALA A 16 5.38 -11.21 4.81
N VAL A 17 4.27 -11.45 5.52
CA VAL A 17 3.13 -12.21 5.00
C VAL A 17 2.36 -11.38 3.98
N LEU A 18 2.05 -10.12 4.33
CA LEU A 18 1.36 -9.20 3.44
C LEU A 18 2.15 -8.97 2.15
N LYS A 19 3.47 -8.77 2.24
CA LYS A 19 4.35 -8.67 1.08
C LYS A 19 4.21 -9.87 0.15
N ARG A 20 4.19 -11.09 0.70
CA ARG A 20 4.02 -12.33 -0.08
C ARG A 20 2.65 -12.40 -0.74
N GLU A 21 1.59 -11.99 -0.06
CA GLU A 21 0.25 -11.92 -0.65
C GLU A 21 0.21 -10.94 -1.84
N ILE A 22 0.75 -9.72 -1.65
CA ILE A 22 0.80 -8.69 -2.69
C ILE A 22 1.63 -9.16 -3.90
N SER A 23 2.82 -9.74 -3.67
CA SER A 23 3.64 -10.33 -4.73
C SER A 23 2.93 -11.52 -5.42
N GLY A 24 2.16 -12.32 -4.68
CA GLY A 24 1.34 -13.40 -5.22
C GLY A 24 0.21 -12.92 -6.13
N LEU A 25 -0.27 -11.69 -5.97
CA LEU A 25 -1.19 -11.04 -6.90
C LEU A 25 -0.51 -10.50 -8.18
N GLY A 26 0.83 -10.52 -8.22
CA GLY A 26 1.65 -10.00 -9.31
C GLY A 26 1.88 -8.49 -9.22
N LEU A 27 1.71 -7.89 -8.04
CA LEU A 27 1.88 -6.45 -7.84
C LEU A 27 3.30 -6.11 -7.35
N GLU A 28 3.83 -4.99 -7.83
CA GLU A 28 5.18 -4.54 -7.53
C GLU A 28 5.25 -3.87 -6.16
N ILE A 29 6.07 -4.41 -5.25
CA ILE A 29 6.33 -3.83 -3.93
C ILE A 29 7.30 -2.66 -4.08
N THR A 30 6.91 -1.48 -3.60
CA THR A 30 7.78 -0.29 -3.61
C THR A 30 8.55 -0.12 -2.30
N SER A 31 7.91 -0.37 -1.15
CA SER A 31 8.58 -0.35 0.15
C SER A 31 7.89 -1.25 1.17
N VAL A 32 8.64 -1.64 2.20
CA VAL A 32 8.13 -2.33 3.38
C VAL A 32 8.65 -1.58 4.60
N GLU A 33 7.75 -1.19 5.47
CA GLU A 33 8.02 -0.43 6.68
C GLU A 33 7.24 -1.06 7.83
N ASP A 34 7.60 -0.74 9.07
CA ASP A 34 6.92 -1.30 10.23
C ASP A 34 5.41 -1.00 10.16
N GLY A 35 4.60 -2.06 10.13
CA GLY A 35 3.14 -1.99 10.07
C GLY A 35 2.55 -1.61 8.71
N ARG A 36 3.31 -1.56 7.62
CA ARG A 36 2.74 -1.34 6.27
C ARG A 36 3.60 -1.85 5.11
N VAL A 37 2.93 -2.17 4.01
CA VAL A 37 3.58 -2.48 2.72
C VAL A 37 3.05 -1.53 1.65
N CYS A 38 3.96 -0.89 0.93
CA CYS A 38 3.64 -0.01 -0.21
C CYS A 38 3.88 -0.76 -1.52
N PHE A 39 3.00 -0.55 -2.50
CA PHE A 39 3.05 -1.23 -3.79
C PHE A 39 2.40 -0.39 -4.89
N LYS A 40 2.68 -0.72 -6.15
CA LYS A 40 2.12 -0.04 -7.31
C LYS A 40 1.05 -0.88 -8.00
N GLY A 41 0.09 -0.20 -8.59
CA GLY A 41 -0.89 -0.81 -9.47
C GLY A 41 -1.94 0.15 -9.99
N ASP A 42 -2.73 -0.32 -10.95
CA ASP A 42 -3.82 0.42 -11.57
C ASP A 42 -5.14 0.30 -10.78
N GLU A 43 -6.25 0.76 -11.35
CA GLU A 43 -7.58 0.60 -10.77
C GLU A 43 -7.94 -0.88 -10.49
N THR A 44 -7.45 -1.81 -11.32
CA THR A 44 -7.68 -3.25 -11.14
C THR A 44 -6.93 -3.76 -9.91
N ALA A 45 -5.70 -3.28 -9.69
CA ALA A 45 -4.93 -3.60 -8.50
C ALA A 45 -5.62 -3.14 -7.22
N VAL A 46 -6.27 -1.97 -7.22
CA VAL A 46 -7.05 -1.48 -6.06
C VAL A 46 -8.17 -2.47 -5.71
N CYS A 47 -8.96 -2.89 -6.71
CA CYS A 47 -10.04 -3.85 -6.51
C CYS A 47 -9.52 -5.20 -6.03
N ARG A 48 -8.48 -5.75 -6.69
CA ARG A 48 -7.90 -7.04 -6.33
C ARG A 48 -7.29 -7.03 -4.93
N ALA A 49 -6.59 -5.96 -4.56
CA ALA A 49 -6.00 -5.82 -3.24
C ALA A 49 -7.06 -5.86 -2.14
N ASN A 50 -8.19 -5.16 -2.31
CA ASN A 50 -9.29 -5.17 -1.33
C ASN A 50 -9.97 -6.54 -1.20
N ILE A 51 -10.06 -7.32 -2.29
CA ILE A 51 -10.76 -8.61 -2.30
C ILE A 51 -9.86 -9.75 -1.81
N PHE A 52 -8.57 -9.72 -2.14
CA PHE A 52 -7.69 -10.88 -2.00
C PHE A 52 -6.66 -10.80 -0.88
N LEU A 53 -6.29 -9.60 -0.39
CA LEU A 53 -5.32 -9.48 0.70
C LEU A 53 -6.01 -9.74 2.03
N ARG A 54 -5.53 -10.75 2.77
CA ARG A 54 -6.17 -11.22 4.01
C ARG A 54 -5.53 -10.62 5.25
N THR A 55 -4.31 -10.11 5.11
CA THR A 55 -3.51 -9.57 6.21
C THR A 55 -3.44 -8.04 6.21
N ALA A 56 -3.91 -7.39 5.14
CA ALA A 56 -4.06 -5.94 5.07
C ALA A 56 -5.31 -5.49 5.84
N GLU A 57 -5.21 -4.37 6.56
CA GLU A 57 -6.35 -3.77 7.26
C GLU A 57 -7.22 -2.92 6.33
N ARG A 58 -6.59 -2.26 5.36
CA ARG A 58 -7.21 -1.38 4.36
C ARG A 58 -6.26 -1.13 3.21
N ILE A 59 -6.78 -0.70 2.06
CA ILE A 59 -5.99 -0.28 0.90
C ILE A 59 -6.17 1.22 0.70
N LEU A 60 -5.08 1.97 0.83
CA LEU A 60 -5.06 3.42 0.69
C LEU A 60 -4.37 3.81 -0.61
N ILE A 61 -4.90 4.81 -1.30
CA ILE A 61 -4.22 5.47 -2.43
C ILE A 61 -3.41 6.63 -1.85
N LYS A 62 -2.10 6.63 -2.08
CA LYS A 62 -1.21 7.71 -1.66
C LYS A 62 -1.35 8.88 -2.63
N THR A 63 -1.99 9.95 -2.18
CA THR A 63 -2.26 11.15 -3.00
C THR A 63 -1.03 12.05 -3.11
N ALA A 64 -0.32 12.26 -2.01
CA ALA A 64 0.89 13.06 -1.93
C ALA A 64 1.71 12.70 -0.68
N SER A 65 2.98 13.11 -0.67
CA SER A 65 3.85 13.09 0.51
C SER A 65 4.80 14.26 0.40
N PHE A 66 4.80 15.14 1.40
CA PHE A 66 5.65 16.32 1.45
C PHE A 66 5.95 16.68 2.90
N ARG A 67 7.02 17.46 3.11
CA ARG A 67 7.39 17.99 4.43
C ARG A 67 6.56 19.25 4.70
N ALA A 68 5.92 19.31 5.85
CA ALA A 68 5.19 20.49 6.33
C ALA A 68 5.53 20.72 7.80
N GLU A 69 6.15 21.86 8.11
CA GLU A 69 6.51 22.32 9.45
C GLU A 69 5.65 23.49 9.92
N THR A 70 4.88 24.10 9.00
CA THR A 70 3.91 25.15 9.30
C THR A 70 2.53 24.81 8.72
N TYR A 71 1.49 25.49 9.21
CA TYR A 71 0.13 25.29 8.71
C TYR A 71 -0.06 25.76 7.26
N GLU A 72 0.73 26.72 6.79
CA GLU A 72 0.66 27.19 5.40
C GLU A 72 1.29 26.19 4.42
N GLU A 73 2.17 25.32 4.91
CA GLU A 73 2.79 24.24 4.14
C GLU A 73 1.91 22.99 4.05
N LEU A 74 0.88 22.85 4.90
CA LEU A 74 -0.05 21.70 4.94
C LEU A 74 -1.20 21.84 3.94
#